data_AF-A0A0F9P207-F1
#
_entry.id   AF-A0A0F9P207-F1
#
_cell.length_a   1.000
_cell.length_b   1.000
_cell.length_c   1.000
_cell.angle_alpha   90.00
_cell.angle_beta   90.00
_cell.angle_gamma   90.00
#
_symmetry.space_group_name_H-M   'P 1'
#
loop_
_entity.id
_entity.type
_entity.pdbx_description
1 polymer ?
#
loop_
_entity_poly.entity_id
_entity_poly.type
_entity_poly.pdbx_seq_one_letter_code
_entity_poly.pdbx_strand_id
1 'polypeptide(L)'
;MIILISVKDDKINRKIHLVKNILTDVYEILEIFKPLLDKMLKMKEADRYIKNGNIERAASLFGDISFLCKEIENDSPLNISLDNLGN
;
A
#
# COMPACT_ATOMS: atom_id res chain seq x y z
N MET A 1 -16.00 -37.38 -20.55
CA MET A 1 -16.52 -36.76 -19.32
C MET A 1 -15.41 -36.37 -18.34
N ILE A 2 -14.42 -37.23 -18.08
CA ILE A 2 -13.27 -36.94 -17.17
C ILE A 2 -12.46 -35.70 -17.60
N ILE A 3 -12.19 -35.55 -18.91
CA ILE A 3 -11.42 -34.41 -19.44
C ILE A 3 -12.12 -33.07 -19.18
N LEU A 4 -13.45 -33.03 -19.23
CA LEU A 4 -14.25 -31.82 -18.99
C LEU A 4 -14.25 -31.39 -17.51
N ILE A 5 -14.06 -32.34 -16.59
CA ILE A 5 -13.92 -32.06 -15.15
C ILE A 5 -12.51 -31.52 -14.87
N SER A 6 -11.47 -32.19 -15.39
CA SER A 6 -10.07 -31.75 -15.27
C SER A 6 -9.85 -30.32 -15.80
N VAL A 7 -10.42 -29.98 -16.96
CA VAL A 7 -10.27 -28.62 -17.54
C VAL A 7 -11.02 -27.55 -16.73
N LYS A 8 -12.13 -27.90 -16.07
CA LYS A 8 -12.85 -26.99 -15.16
C LYS A 8 -12.03 -26.75 -13.89
N ASP A 9 -11.42 -27.80 -13.34
CA ASP A 9 -10.60 -27.72 -12.14
C ASP A 9 -9.33 -26.87 -12.40
N ASP A 10 -8.68 -27.02 -13.55
CA ASP A 10 -7.55 -26.18 -13.96
C ASP A 10 -7.93 -24.69 -14.07
N LYS A 11 -9.13 -24.40 -14.59
CA LYS A 11 -9.63 -23.02 -14.70
C LYS A 11 -9.92 -22.41 -13.33
N ILE A 12 -10.45 -23.17 -12.39
CA ILE A 12 -10.70 -22.72 -11.01
C ILE A 12 -9.36 -22.48 -10.30
N ASN A 13 -8.41 -23.40 -10.42
CA ASN A 13 -7.08 -23.27 -9.82
C ASN A 13 -6.34 -22.01 -10.32
N ARG A 14 -6.39 -21.73 -11.63
CA ARG A 14 -5.84 -20.49 -12.20
C ARG A 14 -6.46 -19.23 -11.59
N LYS A 15 -7.78 -19.22 -11.41
CA LYS A 15 -8.48 -18.09 -10.78
C LYS A 15 -8.08 -17.92 -9.31
N ILE A 16 -7.94 -19.00 -8.56
CA ILE A 16 -7.49 -18.96 -7.16
C ILE A 16 -6.06 -18.40 -7.08
N HIS A 17 -5.17 -18.82 -7.98
CA HIS A 17 -3.81 -18.26 -8.05
C HIS A 17 -3.81 -16.77 -8.40
N LEU A 18 -4.64 -16.35 -9.34
CA LEU A 18 -4.77 -14.93 -9.67
C LEU A 18 -5.24 -14.11 -8.46
N VAL A 19 -6.28 -14.57 -7.77
CA VAL A 19 -6.76 -13.91 -6.54
C VAL A 19 -5.67 -13.87 -5.47
N LYS A 20 -4.92 -14.97 -5.30
CA LYS A 20 -3.80 -15.01 -4.35
C LYS A 20 -2.75 -13.95 -4.69
N ASN A 21 -2.35 -13.85 -5.95
CA ASN A 21 -1.35 -12.87 -6.38
C ASN A 21 -1.84 -11.44 -6.14
N ILE A 22 -3.08 -11.13 -6.51
CA ILE A 22 -3.68 -9.81 -6.24
C ILE A 22 -3.67 -9.49 -4.73
N LEU A 23 -4.03 -10.45 -3.88
CA LEU A 23 -4.01 -10.25 -2.42
C LEU A 23 -2.58 -10.04 -1.89
N THR A 24 -1.60 -10.74 -2.46
CA THR A 24 -0.18 -10.55 -2.13
C THR A 24 0.30 -9.15 -2.54
N ASP A 25 0.01 -8.72 -3.77
CA ASP A 25 0.41 -7.40 -4.27
C ASP A 25 -0.22 -6.28 -3.43
N VAL A 26 -1.51 -6.41 -3.08
CA VAL A 26 -2.20 -5.46 -2.20
C VAL A 26 -1.55 -5.43 -0.81
N TYR A 27 -1.19 -6.58 -0.25
CA TYR A 27 -0.52 -6.65 1.05
C TYR A 27 0.83 -5.93 1.02
N GLU A 28 1.64 -6.15 -0.02
CA GLU A 28 2.94 -5.49 -0.20
C GLU A 28 2.80 -3.97 -0.30
N ILE A 29 1.82 -3.49 -1.09
CA ILE A 29 1.50 -2.06 -1.17
C ILE A 29 1.14 -1.51 0.21
N LEU A 30 0.27 -2.20 0.97
CA LEU A 30 -0.13 -1.73 2.29
C LEU A 30 1.04 -1.65 3.28
N GLU A 31 1.99 -2.59 3.25
CA GLU A 31 3.19 -2.52 4.09
C GLU A 31 4.09 -1.33 3.71
N ILE A 32 4.19 -0.96 2.42
CA ILE A 32 4.92 0.24 1.98
C ILE A 32 4.26 1.52 2.53
N PHE A 33 2.93 1.61 2.49
CA PHE A 33 2.20 2.80 2.94
C PHE A 33 2.00 2.88 4.47
N LYS A 34 2.10 1.76 5.19
CA LYS A 34 1.90 1.67 6.64
C LYS A 34 2.64 2.73 7.47
N PRO A 35 3.96 2.97 7.32
CA PRO A 35 4.65 3.99 8.11
C PRO A 35 4.11 5.40 7.85
N LEU A 36 3.72 5.71 6.61
CA LEU A 36 3.09 6.99 6.26
C LEU A 36 1.73 7.13 6.96
N LEU A 37 0.88 6.11 6.88
CA LEU A 37 -0.44 6.11 7.52
C LEU A 37 -0.34 6.28 9.04
N ASP A 38 0.61 5.61 9.69
CA ASP A 38 0.87 5.75 11.12
C ASP A 38 1.25 7.18 11.52
N LYS A 39 2.00 7.89 10.67
CA LYS A 39 2.34 9.31 10.88
C LYS A 39 1.15 10.23 10.60
N MET A 40 0.36 9.95 9.55
CA MET A 40 -0.84 10.72 9.22
C MET A 40 -1.90 10.65 10.33
N LEU A 41 -2.05 9.51 11.01
CA LEU A 41 -2.93 9.40 12.17
C LEU A 41 -2.54 10.36 13.30
N LYS A 42 -1.26 10.69 13.42
CA LYS A 42 -0.73 11.65 14.40
C LYS A 42 -0.91 13.11 13.98
N MET A 43 -1.38 13.41 12.78
CA MET A 43 -1.59 14.80 12.33
C MET A 43 -2.63 15.55 13.19
N LYS A 44 -3.63 14.85 13.74
CA LYS A 44 -4.55 15.44 14.72
C LYS A 44 -3.85 15.93 15.98
N GLU A 45 -2.66 15.38 16.29
CA GLU A 45 -1.83 15.83 17.39
C GLU A 45 -1.04 17.10 17.05
N ALA A 46 -0.71 17.34 15.78
CA ALA A 46 -0.04 18.57 15.35
C ALA A 46 -0.87 19.82 15.67
N ASP A 47 -2.19 19.77 15.50
CA ASP A 47 -3.08 20.86 15.92
C ASP A 47 -2.96 21.16 17.43
N ARG A 48 -2.77 20.12 18.25
CA ARG A 48 -2.54 20.28 19.69
C ARG A 48 -1.15 20.86 19.97
N TYR A 49 -0.12 20.43 19.24
CA TYR A 49 1.23 20.97 19.37
C TYR A 49 1.28 22.46 19.02
N ILE A 50 0.64 22.88 17.93
CA ILE A 50 0.56 24.29 17.52
C ILE A 50 -0.13 25.12 18.61
N LYS A 51 -1.30 24.67 19.11
CA LYS A 51 -2.04 25.37 20.17
C LYS A 51 -1.25 25.50 21.48
N ASN A 52 -0.38 24.54 21.76
CA ASN A 52 0.45 24.53 22.97
C ASN A 52 1.82 25.21 22.77
N GLY A 53 2.03 25.92 21.64
CA GLY A 53 3.27 26.61 21.33
C GLY A 53 4.44 25.69 20.92
N ASN A 54 4.20 24.39 20.74
CA ASN A 54 5.21 23.41 20.35
C ASN A 54 5.27 23.27 18.81
N ILE A 55 5.59 24.37 18.15
CA ILE A 55 5.59 24.47 16.68
C ILE A 55 6.65 23.54 16.07
N GLU A 56 7.79 23.38 16.74
CA GLU A 56 8.89 22.51 16.29
C GLU A 56 8.45 21.05 16.16
N ARG A 57 7.66 20.52 17.11
CA ARG A 57 7.12 19.15 17.00
C ARG A 57 6.10 19.02 15.88
N ALA A 58 5.28 20.04 15.65
CA ALA A 58 4.35 20.02 14.52
C ALA A 58 5.12 20.02 13.19
N ALA A 59 6.12 20.89 13.05
CA ALA A 59 6.98 20.96 11.87
C ALA A 59 7.74 19.65 11.63
N SER A 60 8.28 19.03 12.69
CA SER A 60 8.93 17.72 12.59
C SER A 60 7.98 16.63 12.11
N LEU A 61 6.73 16.59 12.58
CA LEU A 61 5.75 15.61 12.09
C LEU A 61 5.46 15.78 10.60
N PHE A 62 5.27 17.02 10.13
CA PHE A 62 5.07 17.27 8.70
C PHE A 62 6.33 16.97 7.87
N GLY A 63 7.51 17.23 8.42
CA GLY A 63 8.79 16.85 7.82
C GLY A 63 8.92 15.34 7.63
N ASP A 64 8.61 14.56 8.66
CA ASP A 64 8.61 13.09 8.60
C ASP A 64 7.63 12.56 7.55
N ILE A 65 6.42 13.13 7.47
CA ILE A 65 5.41 12.76 6.46
C ILE A 65 5.94 13.07 5.06
N SER A 66 6.49 14.28 4.87
CA SER A 66 7.05 14.69 3.58
C SER A 66 8.21 13.79 3.15
N PHE A 67 9.08 13.40 4.09
CA PHE A 67 10.17 12.47 3.84
C PHE A 67 9.64 11.10 3.40
N LEU A 68 8.68 10.53 4.12
CA LEU A 68 8.07 9.23 3.77
C LEU A 68 7.39 9.26 2.40
N CYS A 69 6.68 10.34 2.04
CA CYS A 69 6.12 10.49 0.71
C CYS A 69 7.20 10.45 -0.38
N LYS A 70 8.34 11.11 -0.14
CA LYS A 70 9.46 11.13 -1.09
C LYS A 70 10.13 9.76 -1.21
N GLU A 71 10.29 9.03 -0.12
CA GLU A 71 10.81 7.66 -0.16
C GLU A 71 9.87 6.75 -0.96
N ILE A 72 8.55 6.84 -0.73
CA ILE A 72 7.56 6.07 -1.50
C ILE A 72 7.58 6.43 -2.99
N GLU A 73 7.81 7.70 -3.34
CA GLU A 73 7.94 8.15 -4.73
C GLU A 73 9.20 7.59 -5.41
N ASN A 74 10.34 7.58 -4.69
CA ASN A 74 11.63 7.14 -5.25
C ASN A 74 11.79 5.62 -5.31
N ASP A 75 11.32 4.91 -4.28
CA ASP A 75 11.46 3.45 -4.14
C ASP A 75 10.19 2.68 -4.55
N SER A 76 9.18 3.36 -5.11
CA SER A 76 7.91 2.69 -5.46
C SER A 76 8.11 1.58 -6.50
N PRO A 77 7.84 0.31 -6.15
CA PRO A 77 7.68 -0.75 -7.13
C PRO A 77 6.41 -0.59 -7.97
N LEU A 78 5.56 0.41 -7.66
CA LEU A 78 4.34 0.75 -8.41
C LEU A 78 4.59 1.21 -9.87
N ASN A 79 5.86 1.48 -10.24
CA ASN A 79 6.24 1.63 -11.65
C ASN A 79 6.27 0.29 -12.41
N ILE A 80 6.09 -0.85 -11.73
CA ILE A 80 6.00 -2.17 -12.33
C ILE A 80 4.53 -2.60 -12.39
N SER A 81 3.92 -2.22 -13.51
CA SER A 81 2.91 -2.99 -14.25
C SER A 81 1.48 -3.08 -13.68
N LEU A 82 0.77 -1.94 -13.71
CA LEU A 82 -0.69 -1.95 -13.92
C LEU A 82 -1.10 -2.55 -15.29
N ASP A 83 -0.15 -2.71 -16.21
CA ASP A 83 -0.35 -3.33 -17.53
C ASP A 83 -0.76 -4.82 -17.44
N ASN A 84 -0.54 -5.47 -16.29
CA ASN A 84 -0.90 -6.89 -16.09
C ASN A 84 -2.34 -7.12 -15.61
N LEU A 85 -3.08 -6.06 -15.26
CA LEU A 85 -4.49 -6.14 -14.85
C LEU A 85 -5.47 -6.02 -16.03
N GLY A 86 -4.97 -5.78 -17.25
CA GLY A 86 -5.77 -5.53 -18.45
C GLY A 86 -6.00 -6.72 -19.39
N ASN A 87 -5.49 -7.92 -19.09
CA ASN A 87 -5.63 -9.11 -19.95
C ASN A 87 -6.54 -10.21 -19.35
#